data_AF-A0A661HRC9-F1
#
_entry.id   AF-A0A661HRC9-F1
#
_cell.length_a   1.000
_cell.length_b   1.000
_cell.length_c   1.000
_cell.angle_alpha   90.00
_cell.angle_beta   90.00
_cell.angle_gamma   90.00
#
_symmetry.space_group_name_H-M   'P 1'
#
loop_
_entity.id
_entity.type
_entity.pdbx_description
1 polymer ?
#
loop_
_entity_poly.entity_id
_entity_poly.type
_entity_poly.pdbx_seq_one_letter_code
_entity_poly.pdbx_strand_id
1 'polypeptide(L)'
;MIAGMYEQDFAAYLILGIILNFLFSFLFGLYLSNNIGIEEMIMSKGDKPQAWWMPVTLMLPFFKMAVTLYRVAILQIYFLNQGRSHKDFWIYMTNEE
;
A
#
# COMPACT_ATOMS: atom_id res chain seq x y z
N MET A 1 8.02 25.82 19.07
CA MET A 1 7.81 26.10 17.63
C MET A 1 8.89 25.36 16.86
N ILE A 2 8.54 24.38 16.04
CA ILE A 2 9.48 23.66 15.17
C ILE A 2 9.19 24.09 13.74
N ALA A 3 10.18 24.60 13.02
CA ALA A 3 10.04 25.08 11.64
C ALA A 3 8.86 26.07 11.39
N GLY A 4 8.53 26.91 12.37
CA GLY A 4 7.47 27.93 12.24
C GLY A 4 6.03 27.43 12.49
N MET A 5 5.83 26.14 12.79
CA MET A 5 4.53 25.59 13.19
C MET A 5 4.45 25.40 14.71
N TYR A 6 3.23 25.50 15.27
CA TYR A 6 2.97 25.03 16.62
C TYR A 6 3.23 23.52 16.69
N GLU A 7 3.92 23.07 17.74
CA GLU A 7 4.30 21.67 17.91
C GLU A 7 3.09 20.72 17.91
N GLN A 8 1.94 21.22 18.36
CA GLN A 8 0.65 20.54 18.31
C GLN A 8 0.18 20.29 16.88
N ASP A 9 0.27 21.28 15.99
CA ASP A 9 -0.13 21.13 14.58
C ASP A 9 0.79 20.14 13.87
N PHE A 10 2.10 20.24 14.12
CA PHE A 10 3.07 19.29 13.59
C PHE A 10 2.77 17.85 14.03
N ALA A 11 2.50 17.63 15.32
CA ALA A 11 2.10 16.32 15.84
C ALA A 11 0.80 15.81 15.20
N ALA A 12 -0.19 16.69 14.98
CA ALA A 12 -1.45 16.32 14.33
C ALA A 12 -1.24 15.82 12.89
N TYR A 13 -0.38 16.48 12.09
CA TYR A 13 -0.05 16.01 10.74
C TYR A 13 0.67 14.67 10.74
N LEU A 14 1.60 14.44 11.67
CA LEU A 14 2.28 13.15 11.80
C LEU A 14 1.29 12.02 12.11
N ILE A 15 0.42 12.23 13.11
CA ILE A 15 -0.59 11.26 13.53
C ILE A 15 -1.58 10.98 12.39
N LEU A 16 -2.06 12.02 11.71
CA LEU A 16 -2.93 11.88 10.55
C LEU A 16 -2.25 11.05 9.44
N GLY A 17 -0.98 11.33 9.15
CA GLY A 17 -0.22 10.57 8.16
C GLY A 17 -0.09 9.09 8.49
N ILE A 18 0.08 8.75 9.78
CA ILE A 18 0.11 7.36 10.27
C ILE A 18 -1.26 6.69 10.13
N ILE A 19 -2.33 7.38 10.54
CA ILE A 19 -3.71 6.86 10.47
C ILE A 19 -4.09 6.59 9.01
N LEU A 20 -3.86 7.55 8.11
CA LEU A 20 -4.18 7.41 6.69
C LEU A 20 -3.40 6.25 6.04
N ASN A 21 -2.12 6.10 6.39
CA ASN A 21 -1.30 4.98 5.92
C ASN A 21 -1.90 3.62 6.31
N PHE A 22 -2.31 3.47 7.57
CA PHE A 22 -2.98 2.27 8.03
C PHE A 22 -4.32 2.06 7.30
N LEU A 23 -5.15 3.10 7.23
CA LEU A 23 -6.48 3.03 6.63
C LEU A 23 -6.42 2.63 5.15
N PHE A 24 -5.58 3.29 4.35
CA PHE A 24 -5.44 2.95 2.92
C PHE A 24 -4.87 1.56 2.71
N SER A 25 -3.85 1.17 3.48
CA SER A 25 -3.25 -0.17 3.36
C SER A 25 -4.27 -1.26 3.71
N PHE A 26 -5.07 -1.03 4.76
CA PHE A 26 -6.11 -1.95 5.21
C PHE A 26 -7.25 -2.06 4.20
N LEU A 27 -7.80 -0.92 3.74
CA LEU A 27 -8.88 -0.91 2.75
C LEU A 27 -8.44 -1.56 1.43
N PHE A 28 -7.20 -1.33 1.00
CA PHE A 28 -6.67 -1.98 -0.19
C PHE A 28 -6.54 -3.51 -0.02
N GLY A 29 -6.06 -3.96 1.14
CA GLY A 29 -6.00 -5.38 1.47
C GLY A 29 -7.39 -6.03 1.49
N LEU A 30 -8.38 -5.37 2.12
CA LEU A 30 -9.77 -5.83 2.11
C LEU A 30 -10.34 -5.88 0.70
N TYR A 31 -10.07 -4.87 -0.12
CA TYR A 31 -10.53 -4.85 -1.51
C TYR A 31 -9.98 -6.05 -2.29
N LEU A 32 -8.69 -6.35 -2.20
CA LEU A 32 -8.10 -7.52 -2.86
C LEU A 32 -8.68 -8.83 -2.29
N SER A 33 -8.79 -8.92 -0.97
CA SER A 33 -9.38 -10.07 -0.28
C SER A 33 -10.80 -10.37 -0.73
N ASN A 34 -11.64 -9.35 -0.91
CA ASN A 34 -13.03 -9.54 -1.34
C ASN A 34 -13.14 -9.98 -2.81
N ASN A 35 -12.16 -9.64 -3.66
CA ASN A 35 -12.19 -9.97 -5.09
C ASN A 35 -11.46 -11.29 -5.42
N ILE A 36 -10.49 -11.71 -4.61
CA ILE A 36 -9.69 -12.93 -4.82
C ILE A 36 -10.12 -14.04 -3.84
N GLY A 37 -10.34 -13.68 -2.58
CA GLY A 37 -10.48 -14.62 -1.46
C GLY A 37 -9.17 -14.78 -0.69
N ILE A 38 -9.25 -14.78 0.65
CA ILE A 38 -8.09 -14.86 1.55
C ILE A 38 -7.30 -16.16 1.32
N GLU A 39 -8.00 -17.28 1.14
CA GLU A 39 -7.37 -18.59 0.93
C GLU A 39 -6.54 -18.61 -0.36
N GLU A 40 -7.11 -18.12 -1.47
CA GLU A 40 -6.38 -17.99 -2.73
C GLU A 40 -5.19 -17.03 -2.63
N MET A 41 -5.33 -15.92 -1.90
CA MET A 41 -4.22 -14.99 -1.68
C MET A 41 -3.06 -15.65 -0.94
N ILE A 42 -3.34 -16.48 0.07
CA ILE A 42 -2.30 -17.21 0.81
C ILE A 42 -1.63 -18.25 -0.10
N MET A 43 -2.40 -19.00 -0.89
CA MET A 43 -1.87 -20.04 -1.77
C MET A 43 -1.06 -19.49 -2.96
N SER A 44 -1.43 -18.30 -3.46
CA SER A 44 -0.76 -17.65 -4.60
C SER A 44 0.32 -16.65 -4.21
N LYS A 45 0.57 -16.48 -2.90
CA LYS A 45 1.62 -15.58 -2.39
C LYS A 45 3.00 -16.14 -2.73
N GLY A 46 3.76 -15.40 -3.51
CA GLY A 46 5.18 -15.66 -3.76
C GLY A 46 6.11 -15.29 -2.60
N ASP A 47 7.38 -15.63 -2.76
CA ASP A 47 8.45 -15.37 -1.77
C ASP A 47 9.31 -14.15 -2.13
N LYS A 48 8.66 -13.08 -2.64
CA LYS A 48 9.36 -11.85 -3.00
C LYS A 48 9.97 -11.19 -1.75
N PRO A 49 11.30 -10.99 -1.69
CA PRO A 49 11.93 -10.28 -0.60
C PRO A 49 11.42 -8.84 -0.55
N GLN A 50 11.08 -8.38 0.65
CA GLN A 50 10.67 -7.01 0.85
C GLN A 50 11.84 -6.08 0.46
N ALA A 51 11.60 -5.16 -0.47
CA ALA A 51 12.64 -4.29 -0.97
C ALA A 51 13.32 -3.50 0.16
N TRP A 52 14.65 -3.41 0.11
CA TRP A 52 15.49 -2.82 1.17
C TRP A 52 15.18 -1.35 1.48
N TRP A 53 14.55 -0.62 0.54
CA TRP A 53 14.13 0.77 0.70
C TRP A 53 12.73 0.92 1.32
N MET A 54 11.96 -0.16 1.43
CA MET A 54 10.61 -0.13 2.00
C MET A 54 10.58 0.29 3.48
N PRO A 55 11.54 -0.08 4.34
CA PRO A 55 11.63 0.44 5.70
C PRO A 55 11.84 1.96 5.77
N VAL A 56 12.57 2.55 4.80
CA VAL A 56 12.81 3.99 4.74
C VAL A 56 11.49 4.75 4.50
N THR A 57 10.57 4.16 3.75
CA THR A 57 9.23 4.72 3.51
C THR A 57 8.36 4.82 4.77
N LEU A 58 8.68 4.05 5.83
CA LEU A 58 7.99 4.13 7.11
C LEU A 58 8.45 5.34 7.95
N MET A 59 9.64 5.89 7.68
CA MET A 59 10.17 7.04 8.41
C MET A 59 9.60 8.37 7.90
N LEU A 60 9.08 8.41 6.68
CA LEU A 60 8.46 9.60 6.11
C LEU A 60 6.93 9.50 6.14
N PRO A 61 6.26 10.33 6.97
CA PRO A 61 4.81 10.47 6.94
C PRO A 61 4.32 10.73 5.52
N PHE A 62 3.16 10.18 5.15
CA PHE A 62 2.55 10.30 3.83
C PHE A 62 3.29 9.62 2.65
N PHE A 63 4.59 9.31 2.74
CA PHE A 63 5.31 8.68 1.63
C PHE A 63 4.77 7.27 1.33
N LYS A 64 4.54 6.46 2.36
CA LYS A 64 3.91 5.13 2.20
C LYS A 64 2.48 5.21 1.64
N MET A 65 1.74 6.29 1.92
CA MET A 65 0.44 6.52 1.30
C MET A 65 0.57 6.73 -0.22
N ALA A 66 1.55 7.50 -0.67
CA ALA A 66 1.81 7.67 -2.10
C ALA A 66 2.14 6.33 -2.78
N VAL A 67 2.91 5.45 -2.12
CA VAL A 67 3.19 4.09 -2.61
C VAL A 67 1.91 3.25 -2.70
N THR A 68 1.02 3.33 -1.71
CA THR A 68 -0.27 2.62 -1.75
C THR A 68 -1.16 3.13 -2.89
N LEU A 69 -1.24 4.44 -3.11
CA LEU A 69 -1.98 5.02 -4.23
C LEU A 69 -1.39 4.60 -5.58
N TYR A 70 -0.06 4.54 -5.69
CA TYR A 70 0.62 4.03 -6.88
C TYR A 70 0.24 2.56 -7.17
N ARG A 71 0.19 1.70 -6.13
CA ARG A 71 -0.26 0.31 -6.28
C ARG A 71 -1.71 0.21 -6.75
N VAL A 72 -2.59 1.05 -6.22
CA VAL A 72 -3.98 1.15 -6.68
C VAL A 72 -4.04 1.59 -8.14
N ALA A 73 -3.26 2.59 -8.52
CA ALA A 73 -3.21 3.07 -9.91
C ALA A 73 -2.75 1.97 -10.88
N ILE A 74 -1.72 1.19 -10.54
CA ILE A 74 -1.29 0.05 -11.34
C ILE A 74 -2.41 -0.99 -11.46
N LEU A 75 -3.03 -1.37 -10.35
CA LEU A 75 -4.12 -2.34 -10.37
C LEU A 75 -5.25 -1.89 -11.31
N GLN A 76 -5.68 -0.63 -11.21
CA GLN A 76 -6.77 -0.11 -12.03
C GLN A 76 -6.36 0.02 -13.51
N ILE A 77 -5.25 0.69 -13.79
CA ILE A 77 -4.86 1.10 -15.15
C ILE A 77 -4.24 -0.07 -15.93
N TYR A 78 -3.38 -0.87 -15.30
CA TYR A 78 -2.62 -1.91 -16.01
C TYR A 78 -3.27 -3.28 -15.93
N PHE A 79 -4.01 -3.59 -14.86
CA PHE A 79 -4.64 -4.91 -14.72
C PHE A 79 -6.11 -4.86 -15.11
N LEU A 80 -6.94 -4.15 -14.34
CA LEU A 80 -8.39 -4.20 -14.51
C LEU A 80 -8.85 -3.62 -15.86
N ASN A 81 -8.29 -2.49 -16.28
CA ASN A 81 -8.63 -1.89 -17.58
C ASN A 81 -8.17 -2.73 -18.79
N GLN A 82 -7.20 -3.65 -18.59
CA GLN A 82 -6.75 -4.58 -19.64
C GLN A 82 -7.46 -5.94 -19.56
N GLY A 83 -8.45 -6.10 -18.67
CA GLY A 83 -9.18 -7.35 -18.46
C GLY A 83 -8.42 -8.40 -17.64
N ARG A 84 -7.30 -8.03 -17.01
CA ARG A 84 -6.57 -8.92 -16.07
C ARG A 84 -7.26 -8.91 -14.70
N SER A 85 -7.08 -10.00 -13.96
CA SER A 85 -7.75 -10.19 -12.67
C SER A 85 -6.97 -9.56 -11.50
N HIS A 86 -7.66 -9.35 -10.38
CA HIS A 86 -7.02 -8.97 -9.11
C HIS A 86 -5.99 -10.01 -8.65
N LYS A 87 -6.20 -11.29 -9.01
CA LYS A 87 -5.25 -12.37 -8.71
C LYS A 87 -3.94 -12.20 -9.47
N ASP A 88 -3.99 -11.82 -10.74
CA ASP A 88 -2.79 -11.53 -11.53
C ASP A 88 -1.98 -10.38 -10.92
N PHE A 89 -2.67 -9.36 -10.41
CA PHE A 89 -2.02 -8.26 -9.68
C PHE A 89 -1.40 -8.72 -8.35
N TRP A 90 -2.08 -9.59 -7.61
CA TRP A 90 -1.55 -10.16 -6.37
C TRP A 90 -0.29 -11.00 -6.62
N ILE A 91 -0.29 -11.82 -7.67
CA ILE A 91 0.86 -12.59 -8.14
C ILE A 91 1.99 -11.63 -8.55
N TYR A 92 1.70 -10.58 -9.33
CA TYR A 92 2.70 -9.56 -9.71
C TYR A 92 3.35 -8.86 -8.49
N MET A 93 2.56 -8.59 -7.45
CA MET A 93 3.09 -7.97 -6.23
C MET A 93 3.92 -8.92 -5.37
N THR A 94 3.62 -10.22 -5.40
CA THR A 94 4.16 -11.19 -4.43
C THR A 94 5.19 -12.14 -5.03
N ASN A 95 5.22 -12.33 -6.35
CA ASN A 95 6.27 -13.05 -7.04
C ASN A 95 7.33 -12.08 -7.57
N GLU A 96 8.59 -12.49 -7.46
CA GLU A 96 9.61 -12.07 -8.40
C GLU A 96 9.43 -12.92 -9.65
N GLU A 97 9.53 -12.32 -10.84
CA GLU A 97 9.90 -13.14 -11.99
C GLU A 97 11.28 -13.77 -11.73
#